data_AF-A0A7V2YWY2-F1
#
_entry.id   AF-A0A7V2YWY2-F1
#
_cell.length_a   1.000
_cell.length_b   1.000
_cell.length_c   1.000
_cell.angle_alpha   90.00
_cell.angle_beta   90.00
_cell.angle_gamma   90.00
#
_symmetry.space_group_name_H-M   'P 1'
#
loop_
_entity.id
_entity.type
_entity.pdbx_description
1 polymer ?
#
loop_
_entity_poly.entity_id
_entity_poly.type
_entity_poly.pdbx_seq_one_letter_code
_entity_poly.pdbx_strand_id
1 'polypeptide(L)'
;MSKSCANLQDSFLNHVRREGKAVRIVLTNGGELEGIVEGFDNFTVIVRASADKHLVYKHAIAQLIAPRGAHIEIAESAPERKDREPRPAPKGGNLSPDGSRDNSSGGGKARGFNTLDLSRVTLAAASNSAREG
;
A
#
# COMPACT_ATOMS: atom_id res chain seq x y z
N MET A 1 6.32 -1.84 18.33
CA MET A 1 6.02 -2.00 16.90
C MET A 1 4.82 -2.93 16.77
N SER A 2 3.62 -2.36 16.69
CA SER A 2 2.38 -3.13 16.52
C SER A 2 2.39 -3.75 15.13
N LYS A 3 2.36 -5.09 15.06
CA LYS A 3 2.15 -5.84 13.81
C LYS A 3 0.86 -5.29 13.18
N SER A 4 0.99 -4.47 12.15
CA SER A 4 -0.16 -3.89 11.47
C SER A 4 -0.92 -5.06 10.85
N CYS A 5 -2.08 -5.36 11.42
CA CYS A 5 -3.17 -6.03 10.73
C CYS A 5 -3.18 -5.50 9.29
N ALA A 6 -2.84 -6.33 8.31
CA ALA A 6 -2.77 -5.90 6.93
C ALA A 6 -4.15 -5.36 6.57
N ASN A 7 -4.26 -4.04 6.39
CA ASN A 7 -5.53 -3.36 6.18
C ASN A 7 -6.24 -4.03 5.00
N LEU A 8 -7.41 -4.63 5.25
CA LEU A 8 -8.15 -5.41 4.25
C LEU A 8 -8.41 -4.59 2.98
N GLN A 9 -8.69 -3.29 3.13
CA GLN A 9 -8.87 -2.39 2.00
C GLN A 9 -7.59 -2.28 1.16
N ASP A 10 -6.46 -1.99 1.80
CA ASP A 10 -5.18 -1.81 1.09
C ASP A 10 -4.70 -3.12 0.49
N SER A 11 -4.92 -4.25 1.19
CA SER A 11 -4.61 -5.59 0.67
C SER A 11 -5.42 -5.89 -0.58
N PHE A 12 -6.72 -5.64 -0.55
CA PHE A 12 -7.63 -5.85 -1.68
C PHE A 12 -7.29 -4.92 -2.86
N LEU A 13 -7.11 -3.62 -2.63
CA LEU A 13 -6.77 -2.66 -3.69
C LEU A 13 -5.38 -2.94 -4.28
N ASN A 14 -4.40 -3.34 -3.46
CA ASN A 14 -3.09 -3.78 -3.96
C ASN A 14 -3.19 -5.06 -4.78
N HIS A 15 -4.00 -6.02 -4.36
CA HIS A 15 -4.21 -7.26 -5.11
C HIS A 15 -4.79 -6.93 -6.50
N VAL A 16 -5.88 -6.17 -6.55
CA VAL A 16 -6.51 -5.73 -7.81
C VAL A 16 -5.54 -4.95 -8.70
N ARG A 17 -4.79 -4.00 -8.14
CA ARG A 17 -3.78 -3.21 -8.88
C ARG A 17 -2.70 -4.11 -9.49
N ARG A 18 -2.25 -5.13 -8.74
CA ARG A 18 -1.19 -6.06 -9.20
C ARG A 18 -1.70 -7.04 -10.25
N GLU A 19 -2.93 -7.51 -10.13
CA GLU A 19 -3.51 -8.40 -11.15
C GLU A 19 -3.71 -7.69 -12.49
N GLY A 20 -3.93 -6.37 -12.49
CA GLY A 20 -4.15 -5.58 -13.71
C GLY A 20 -5.42 -5.99 -14.48
N LYS A 21 -6.33 -6.73 -13.83
CA LYS A 21 -7.60 -7.12 -14.42
C LYS A 21 -8.62 -5.99 -14.32
N ALA A 22 -9.55 -5.95 -15.27
CA ALA A 22 -10.67 -5.03 -15.24
C ALA A 22 -11.56 -5.33 -14.02
N VAL A 23 -11.86 -4.30 -13.25
CA VAL A 23 -12.80 -4.33 -12.14
C VAL A 23 -14.00 -3.45 -12.44
N ARG A 24 -15.11 -3.78 -11.81
CA ARG A 24 -16.33 -2.97 -11.87
C ARG A 24 -16.49 -2.21 -10.56
N ILE A 25 -16.68 -0.91 -10.68
CA ILE A 25 -16.89 0.03 -9.58
C ILE A 25 -18.32 0.53 -9.69
N VAL A 26 -19.13 0.20 -8.68
CA VAL A 26 -20.50 0.71 -8.55
C VAL A 26 -20.42 2.00 -7.74
N LEU A 27 -20.92 3.09 -8.29
CA LEU A 27 -20.94 4.40 -7.67
C LEU A 27 -22.18 4.57 -6.80
N THR A 28 -22.13 5.51 -5.84
CA THR A 28 -23.24 5.78 -4.91
C THR A 28 -24.48 6.34 -5.60
N ASN A 29 -24.33 6.95 -6.78
CA ASN A 29 -25.44 7.40 -7.62
C ASN A 29 -26.07 6.26 -8.47
N GLY A 30 -25.57 5.03 -8.35
CA GLY A 30 -26.02 3.87 -9.12
C GLY A 30 -25.37 3.71 -10.50
N GLY A 31 -24.50 4.63 -10.92
CA GLY A 31 -23.69 4.46 -12.12
C GLY A 31 -22.59 3.41 -11.93
N GLU A 32 -22.08 2.87 -13.04
CA GLU A 32 -20.98 1.90 -13.02
C GLU A 32 -19.79 2.40 -13.85
N LEU A 33 -18.58 2.10 -13.37
CA LEU A 33 -17.33 2.31 -14.07
C LEU A 33 -16.58 0.99 -14.14
N GLU A 34 -16.25 0.55 -15.35
CA GLU A 34 -15.40 -0.62 -15.57
C GLU A 34 -14.02 -0.18 -16.05
N GLY A 35 -12.97 -0.71 -15.43
CA GLY A 35 -11.61 -0.37 -15.81
C GLY A 35 -10.55 -1.02 -14.96
N ILE A 36 -9.29 -0.71 -15.24
CA ILE A 36 -8.13 -1.26 -14.54
C ILE A 36 -7.67 -0.27 -13.47
N VAL A 37 -7.49 -0.74 -12.23
CA VAL A 37 -6.94 0.09 -11.14
C VAL A 37 -5.45 0.28 -11.34
N GLU A 38 -5.02 1.53 -11.56
CA GLU A 38 -3.60 1.86 -11.70
C GLU A 38 -2.94 2.22 -10.37
N GLY A 39 -3.72 2.79 -9.45
CA GLY A 39 -3.22 3.30 -8.19
C GLY A 39 -4.35 3.69 -7.26
N PHE A 40 -4.01 3.88 -5.99
CA PHE A 40 -4.94 4.35 -4.98
C PHE A 40 -4.16 5.05 -3.86
N ASP A 41 -4.84 5.92 -3.15
CA ASP A 41 -4.36 6.50 -1.90
C ASP A 41 -5.42 6.29 -0.80
N ASN A 42 -5.37 7.08 0.27
CA ASN A 42 -6.33 6.98 1.37
C ASN A 42 -7.77 7.33 0.94
N PHE A 43 -7.96 8.24 0.00
CA PHE A 43 -9.25 8.84 -0.36
C PHE A 43 -9.69 8.63 -1.81
N THR A 44 -8.79 8.19 -2.68
CA THR A 44 -8.98 8.11 -4.13
C THR A 44 -8.47 6.80 -4.72
N VAL A 45 -9.00 6.46 -5.89
CA VAL A 45 -8.58 5.35 -6.73
C VAL A 45 -8.45 5.87 -8.16
N ILE A 46 -7.32 5.60 -8.80
CA ILE A 46 -7.10 5.91 -10.22
C ILE A 46 -7.47 4.67 -11.03
N VAL A 47 -8.40 4.86 -11.96
CA VAL A 47 -8.94 3.80 -12.81
C VAL A 47 -8.75 4.21 -14.26
N ARG A 48 -8.12 3.35 -15.06
CA ARG A 48 -8.06 3.53 -16.51
C ARG A 48 -9.24 2.81 -17.13
N ALA A 49 -10.12 3.56 -17.79
CA ALA A 49 -11.26 3.03 -18.52
C ALA A 49 -11.16 3.48 -19.98
N SER A 50 -11.21 2.53 -20.91
CA SER A 50 -10.97 2.80 -22.34
C SER A 50 -9.62 3.53 -22.56
N ALA A 51 -9.64 4.78 -23.01
CA ALA A 51 -8.44 5.60 -23.26
C ALA A 51 -8.14 6.61 -22.14
N ASP A 52 -9.11 6.88 -21.27
CA ASP A 52 -9.04 7.93 -20.27
C ASP A 52 -8.67 7.40 -18.89
N LYS A 53 -8.06 8.27 -18.08
CA LYS A 53 -7.79 8.03 -16.68
C LYS A 53 -8.78 8.80 -15.83
N HIS A 54 -9.46 8.08 -14.94
CA HIS A 54 -10.41 8.66 -14.00
C HIS A 54 -9.83 8.61 -12.59
N LEU A 55 -9.82 9.75 -11.91
CA LEU A 55 -9.58 9.83 -10.47
C LEU A 55 -10.93 9.74 -9.77
N VAL A 56 -11.18 8.65 -9.07
CA VAL A 56 -12.45 8.37 -8.40
C VAL A 56 -12.27 8.54 -6.89
N TYR A 57 -13.09 9.39 -6.26
CA TYR A 57 -13.09 9.51 -4.81
C TYR A 57 -13.82 8.32 -4.17
N LYS A 58 -13.24 7.75 -3.11
CA LYS A 58 -13.80 6.60 -2.40
C LYS A 58 -15.19 6.85 -1.81
N HIS A 59 -15.52 8.10 -1.43
CA HIS A 59 -16.87 8.44 -0.92
C HIS A 59 -17.97 8.31 -1.99
N ALA A 60 -17.60 8.33 -3.27
CA ALA A 60 -18.52 8.13 -4.38
C ALA A 60 -18.63 6.66 -4.80
N ILE A 61 -17.87 5.76 -4.18
CA ILE A 61 -17.88 4.31 -4.48
C ILE A 61 -18.78 3.60 -3.48
N ALA A 62 -19.78 2.88 -3.99
CA ALA A 62 -20.62 1.99 -3.20
C ALA A 62 -19.99 0.58 -3.09
N GLN A 63 -19.49 0.04 -4.19
CA GLN A 63 -18.93 -1.32 -4.24
C GLN A 63 -17.79 -1.42 -5.28
N LEU A 64 -16.78 -2.24 -4.97
CA LEU A 64 -15.72 -2.60 -5.92
C LEU A 64 -15.72 -4.12 -6.11
N ILE A 65 -15.94 -4.55 -7.34
CA ILE A 65 -16.16 -5.96 -7.69
C ILE A 65 -15.00 -6.42 -8.57
N ALA A 66 -14.22 -7.38 -8.05
CA ALA A 66 -13.17 -8.06 -8.79
C ALA A 66 -13.77 -9.17 -9.69
N PRO A 67 -13.13 -9.48 -10.83
CA PRO A 67 -13.57 -10.57 -11.70
C PRO A 67 -13.44 -11.93 -11.01
N ARG A 68 -14.30 -12.89 -11.40
CA ARG A 68 -14.34 -14.24 -10.82
C ARG A 68 -12.97 -14.91 -10.92
N GLY A 69 -12.50 -15.48 -9.81
CA GLY A 69 -11.21 -16.17 -9.73
C GLY A 69 -10.05 -15.35 -9.15
N ALA A 70 -10.28 -14.11 -8.71
CA ALA A 70 -9.32 -13.38 -7.88
C ALA A 70 -9.25 -14.05 -6.50
N HIS A 71 -8.24 -14.90 -6.27
CA HIS A 71 -7.97 -15.46 -4.95
C HIS A 71 -7.29 -14.37 -4.11
N ILE A 72 -8.11 -13.57 -3.42
CA ILE A 72 -7.61 -12.57 -2.49
C ILE A 72 -7.26 -13.30 -1.20
N GLU A 73 -5.96 -13.55 -0.99
CA GLU A 73 -5.45 -14.02 0.29
C GLU A 73 -5.61 -12.92 1.32
N ILE A 74 -6.77 -12.92 1.99
CA ILE A 74 -6.98 -12.14 3.19
C ILE A 74 -6.18 -12.86 4.27
N ALA A 75 -4.97 -12.35 4.55
CA ALA A 75 -4.15 -12.84 5.65
C ALA A 75 -4.89 -12.53 6.97
N GLU A 76 -5.69 -13.49 7.44
CA GLU A 76 -6.30 -13.45 8.76
C GLU A 76 -5.15 -13.65 9.77
N SER A 77 -4.67 -12.56 10.35
CA SER A 77 -3.63 -12.64 11.38
C SER A 77 -4.26 -13.21 12.65
N ALA A 78 -4.19 -14.52 12.83
CA ALA A 78 -4.47 -15.18 14.10
C ALA A 78 -3.63 -14.50 15.20
N PRO A 79 -4.22 -14.15 16.36
CA PRO A 79 -3.45 -13.56 17.44
C PRO A 79 -2.49 -14.63 17.99
N GLU A 80 -1.20 -14.43 17.74
CA GLU A 80 -0.11 -15.16 18.39
C GLU A 80 -0.29 -15.01 19.91
N ARG A 81 -0.80 -16.04 20.57
CA ARG A 81 -0.78 -16.15 22.03
C ARG A 81 0.67 -16.23 22.47
N LYS A 82 1.26 -15.12 22.90
CA LYS A 82 2.46 -15.10 23.73
C LYS A 82 2.09 -15.52 25.16
N ASP A 83 1.61 -16.75 25.33
CA ASP A 83 1.37 -17.33 26.64
C ASP A 83 2.51 -18.29 26.98
N ARG A 84 3.48 -17.73 27.71
CA ARG A 84 4.27 -18.33 28.80
C ARG A 84 5.06 -19.62 28.53
N GLU A 85 6.36 -19.41 28.39
CA GLU A 85 7.47 -20.33 28.61
C GLU A 85 7.43 -20.99 30.00
N PRO A 86 7.65 -22.32 30.15
CA PRO A 86 8.19 -22.88 31.37
C PRO A 86 9.72 -22.87 31.28
N ARG A 87 10.37 -22.10 32.15
CA ARG A 87 11.84 -22.15 32.32
C ARG A 87 12.28 -23.59 32.66
N PRO A 88 13.29 -24.16 31.99
CA PRO A 88 14.00 -25.30 32.55
C PRO A 88 14.83 -24.84 33.77
N ALA A 89 14.76 -25.63 34.85
CA ALA A 89 15.46 -25.39 36.12
C ALA A 89 16.99 -25.27 35.95
N PRO A 90 17.69 -24.51 36.81
CA PRO A 90 19.14 -24.36 36.72
C PRO A 90 19.83 -25.68 37.06
N LYS A 91 20.60 -26.23 36.12
CA LYS A 91 21.60 -27.27 36.39
C LYS A 91 22.95 -26.58 36.59
N GLY A 92 23.57 -26.85 37.75
CA GLY A 92 24.74 -26.14 38.23
C GLY A 92 26.03 -26.39 37.46
N GLY A 93 27.00 -25.50 37.72
CA GLY A 93 28.44 -25.77 37.68
C GLY A 93 29.14 -25.72 36.32
N ASN A 94 29.70 -24.56 35.96
CA ASN A 94 31.15 -24.34 36.07
C ASN A 94 31.54 -22.91 35.63
N LEU A 95 32.40 -22.31 36.45
CA LEU A 95 33.07 -21.04 36.23
C LEU A 95 34.21 -21.22 35.22
N SER A 96 34.34 -20.31 34.25
CA SER A 96 35.61 -19.67 33.90
C SER A 96 35.37 -18.42 33.04
N PRO A 97 36.05 -17.30 33.31
CA PRO A 97 35.89 -16.04 32.60
C PRO A 97 37.02 -15.86 31.58
N ASP A 98 36.72 -15.52 30.33
CA ASP A 98 37.68 -14.79 29.50
C ASP A 98 37.06 -14.15 28.25
N GLY A 99 37.57 -12.96 27.90
CA GLY A 99 37.73 -12.58 26.49
C GLY A 99 36.67 -11.71 25.82
N SER A 100 36.72 -10.41 26.12
CA SER A 100 36.58 -9.25 25.22
C SER A 100 35.91 -9.44 23.83
N ARG A 101 34.77 -8.77 23.62
CA ARG A 101 34.24 -8.40 22.29
C ARG A 101 33.48 -7.07 22.31
N ASP A 102 34.22 -6.00 22.10
CA ASP A 102 33.74 -4.67 21.75
C ASP A 102 33.80 -4.50 20.23
N ASN A 103 32.63 -4.56 19.57
CA ASN A 103 32.48 -4.25 18.15
C ASN A 103 31.43 -3.13 18.01
N SER A 104 31.93 -1.90 17.83
CA SER A 104 31.14 -0.72 17.52
C SER A 104 30.65 -0.77 16.07
N SER A 105 29.35 -0.99 15.88
CA SER A 105 28.70 -0.91 14.57
C SER A 105 28.11 0.50 14.34
N GLY A 106 28.35 1.00 13.13
CA GLY A 106 28.22 2.40 12.76
C GLY A 106 26.78 2.93 12.65
N GLY A 107 26.64 4.19 13.05
CA GLY A 107 25.46 5.02 12.80
C GLY A 107 25.36 5.41 11.33
N GLY A 108 24.57 4.64 10.58
CA GLY A 108 24.12 5.00 9.24
C GLY A 108 23.17 6.20 9.27
N LYS A 109 23.58 7.27 8.59
CA LYS A 109 22.91 8.54 8.35
C LYS A 109 21.46 8.35 7.88
N ALA A 110 20.47 8.76 8.69
CA ALA A 110 19.10 8.95 8.23
C ALA A 110 19.08 10.10 7.21
N ARG A 111 19.04 9.78 5.92
CA ARG A 111 18.71 10.76 4.88
C ARG A 111 17.20 10.93 4.87
N GLY A 112 16.73 12.05 5.41
CA GLY A 112 15.36 12.52 5.24
C GLY A 112 15.07 12.69 3.75
N PHE A 113 14.16 11.88 3.23
CA PHE A 113 13.52 12.10 1.94
C PHE A 113 12.33 13.04 2.17
N ASN A 114 12.49 14.30 1.77
CA ASN A 114 11.47 15.12 1.11
C ASN A 114 11.76 16.60 1.30
N THR A 115 12.51 17.16 0.36
CA THR A 115 12.30 18.56 -0.04
C THR A 115 12.26 18.55 -1.56
N LEU A 116 11.09 18.23 -2.14
CA LEU A 116 10.85 18.57 -3.54
C LEU A 116 10.46 20.04 -3.58
N ASP A 117 11.36 20.86 -4.11
CA ASP A 117 11.14 22.28 -4.38
C ASP A 117 10.24 22.43 -5.62
N LEU A 118 9.04 22.96 -5.40
CA LEU A 118 7.99 23.16 -6.42
C LEU A 118 8.14 24.48 -7.20
N SER A 119 9.25 25.19 -7.07
CA SER A 119 9.48 26.49 -7.71
C SER A 119 9.69 26.45 -9.24
N ARG A 120 9.57 25.28 -9.89
CA ARG A 120 9.80 25.13 -11.35
C ARG A 120 8.72 24.38 -12.12
N VAL A 121 7.47 24.37 -11.65
CA VAL A 121 6.34 23.97 -12.51
C VAL A 121 5.93 25.18 -13.37
N THR A 122 6.64 25.39 -14.48
CA THR A 122 6.20 26.32 -15.53
C THR A 122 5.13 25.64 -16.38
N LEU A 123 3.92 26.20 -16.35
CA LEU A 123 2.79 25.80 -17.18
C LEU A 123 3.09 26.17 -18.64
N ALA A 124 3.55 25.22 -19.44
CA ALA A 124 3.66 25.39 -20.89
C ALA A 124 2.28 25.20 -21.53
N ALA A 125 1.49 26.28 -21.57
CA ALA A 125 0.36 26.38 -22.47
C ALA A 125 0.86 26.87 -23.84
N ALA A 126 1.22 25.93 -24.71
CA ALA A 126 1.36 26.14 -26.15
C ALA A 126 0.11 25.52 -26.81
N SER A 127 -0.88 26.34 -27.19
CA SER A 127 -1.07 26.94 -28.52
C SER A 127 -1.39 25.93 -29.63
N ASN A 128 -2.65 25.85 -30.06
CA ASN A 128 -3.14 26.17 -31.41
C ASN A 128 -4.45 25.44 -31.75
N SER A 129 -5.49 26.21 -32.04
CA SER A 129 -6.26 26.05 -33.29
C SER A 129 -7.12 27.30 -33.54
N ALA A 130 -6.58 28.19 -34.36
CA ALA A 130 -7.34 29.20 -35.11
C ALA A 130 -8.13 28.53 -36.25
N ARG A 131 -9.11 29.27 -36.82
CA ARG A 131 -9.97 28.97 -38.00
C ARG A 131 -11.09 27.97 -37.68
N GLU A 132 -12.37 28.21 -37.98
CA GLU A 132 -13.04 28.90 -39.10
C GLU A 132 -14.52 29.15 -38.71
N GLY A 133 -15.18 30.18 -39.25
CA GLY A 133 -16.62 30.44 -39.11
C GLY A 133 -17.01 31.90 -38.97
#